data_AF-A0A813G7E8-F1
#
_entry.id   AF-A0A813G7E8-F1
#
_cell.length_a   1.000
_cell.length_b   1.000
_cell.length_c   1.000
_cell.angle_alpha   90.00
_cell.angle_beta   90.00
_cell.angle_gamma   90.00
#
_symmetry.space_group_name_H-M   'P 1'
#
loop_
_entity.id
_entity.type
_entity.pdbx_description
1 polymer ?
#
loop_
_entity_poly.entity_id
_entity_poly.type
_entity_poly.pdbx_seq_one_letter_code
_entity_poly.pdbx_strand_id
1 'polypeptide(L)'
;MVMGFRVLDQFCDVAGAEENSPASIGEMRVLFFLEDLGPSPAVAAAVASSYSATPSVAFSLPHQFGFPDPHRPVTETKAIGGDTQPEEAPDIMSQAPGASAARDVVEGLKAIRKSPAYSAAYALEVWRRQEEERARARLAESEAELREHLEEEHRQRELARAQEFRQRQTEFRDLEVRAKKKLLELQQREAVVAQELKRAKAFTEEATRRADSAILSVEEAVRWQRAELSSSELEHGAKHRRWETKLQQLETELQDAETELKLEKSKNLQLMKDELEAVEPPHGAQRTAQLRTTSSTANELAQRHESGQLRMQLCEQELRCATLEASRDHFRRKVEELCKRLLQEPGQVRQSSRVDSEKKKEKRSLSLSESGSPPAPLRTPSPSREHSAGKLNQSSNSPTFLPPNLAWLQQQRAELLESGFYSDVDPAIQALDAKLKQAQEAQL
;
A
#
# COMPACT_ATOMS: atom_id res chain seq x y z
N MET A 1 -1.34 -16.55 27.64
CA MET A 1 0.11 -16.66 27.37
C MET A 1 0.46 -15.57 26.40
N VAL A 2 1.47 -14.76 26.71
CA VAL A 2 1.92 -13.68 25.82
C VAL A 2 2.71 -14.33 24.68
N MET A 3 2.23 -14.23 23.45
CA MET A 3 2.98 -14.64 22.27
C MET A 3 4.07 -13.60 22.03
N GLY A 4 5.33 -13.99 22.19
CA GLY A 4 6.47 -13.13 21.94
C GLY A 4 6.96 -13.30 20.52
N PHE A 5 7.04 -12.21 19.75
CA PHE A 5 7.77 -12.20 18.49
C PHE A 5 9.26 -12.10 18.78
N ARG A 6 10.08 -12.95 18.13
CA ARG A 6 11.54 -12.78 18.12
C ARG A 6 11.92 -12.21 16.76
N VAL A 7 12.57 -11.05 16.78
CA VAL A 7 13.14 -10.43 15.57
C VAL A 7 14.63 -10.76 15.55
N LEU A 8 15.07 -11.46 14.51
CA LEU A 8 16.49 -11.61 14.19
C LEU A 8 16.85 -10.54 13.15
N ASP A 9 17.71 -9.63 13.56
CA ASP A 9 18.22 -8.54 12.72
C ASP A 9 19.65 -8.88 12.31
N GLN A 10 19.86 -9.18 11.03
CA GLN A 10 21.17 -9.48 10.47
C GLN A 10 21.52 -8.54 9.33
N PHE A 11 22.75 -8.05 9.36
CA PHE A 11 23.37 -7.34 8.26
C PHE A 11 24.19 -8.32 7.44
N CYS A 12 23.99 -8.33 6.13
CA CYS A 12 24.74 -9.15 5.20
C CYS A 12 25.45 -8.24 4.20
N ASP A 13 26.76 -8.40 4.09
CA ASP A 13 27.55 -7.74 3.05
C ASP A 13 27.23 -8.39 1.70
N VAL A 14 26.73 -7.62 0.75
CA VAL A 14 26.50 -8.10 -0.62
C VAL A 14 27.82 -8.03 -1.37
N ALA A 15 28.64 -9.07 -1.21
CA ALA A 15 29.79 -9.28 -2.06
C ALA A 15 29.32 -9.64 -3.49
N GLY A 16 29.71 -8.85 -4.49
CA GLY A 16 29.50 -9.20 -5.88
C GLY A 16 30.24 -10.50 -6.19
N ALA A 17 29.58 -11.44 -6.87
CA ALA A 17 30.12 -12.77 -7.17
C ALA A 17 31.35 -12.78 -8.11
N GLU A 18 31.85 -11.61 -8.51
CA GLU A 18 33.04 -11.51 -9.35
C GLU A 18 34.28 -11.26 -8.50
N GLU A 19 35.17 -12.25 -8.49
CA GLU A 19 36.40 -12.38 -7.70
C GLU A 19 37.42 -11.24 -7.89
N ASN A 20 37.16 -10.25 -8.75
CA ASN A 20 38.10 -9.18 -9.11
C ASN A 20 37.54 -7.74 -9.03
N SER A 21 36.37 -7.53 -8.40
CA SER A 21 35.80 -6.20 -8.20
C SER A 21 35.94 -5.74 -6.74
N PRO A 22 36.74 -4.70 -6.42
CA PRO A 22 36.86 -4.16 -5.06
C PRO A 22 35.68 -3.28 -4.63
N ALA A 23 34.57 -3.27 -5.37
CA ALA A 23 33.38 -2.48 -5.03
C ALA A 23 32.38 -3.34 -4.24
N SER A 24 32.30 -3.13 -2.93
CA SER A 24 31.17 -3.62 -2.11
C SER A 24 29.89 -3.01 -2.66
N ILE A 25 28.96 -3.86 -3.12
CA ILE A 25 27.72 -3.42 -3.79
C ILE A 25 26.74 -2.80 -2.77
N GLY A 26 26.93 -3.08 -1.48
CA GLY A 26 26.21 -2.46 -0.37
C GLY A 26 25.95 -3.45 0.77
N GLU A 27 25.40 -2.94 1.87
CA GLU A 27 24.91 -3.75 2.99
C GLU A 27 23.41 -4.00 2.82
N MET A 28 22.98 -5.26 2.97
CA MET A 28 21.57 -5.65 3.00
C MET A 28 21.18 -6.01 4.43
N ARG A 29 20.21 -5.28 5.00
CA ARG A 29 19.62 -5.59 6.30
C ARG A 29 18.44 -6.54 6.11
N VAL A 30 18.52 -7.73 6.68
CA VAL A 30 17.46 -8.74 6.62
C VAL A 30 16.85 -8.90 8.01
N LEU A 31 15.54 -8.65 8.10
CA LEU A 31 14.77 -8.82 9.33
C LEU A 31 13.96 -10.11 9.22
N PHE A 32 14.25 -11.09 10.09
CA PHE A 32 13.44 -12.29 10.23
C PHE A 32 12.51 -12.15 11.42
N PHE A 33 11.20 -12.22 11.14
CA PHE A 33 10.17 -12.29 12.16
C PHE A 33 9.86 -13.75 12.42
N LEU A 34 10.32 -14.27 13.55
CA LEU A 34 9.97 -15.59 14.03
C LEU A 34 8.83 -15.46 15.03
N GLU A 35 7.65 -15.84 14.58
CA GLU A 35 6.48 -16.01 15.43
C GLU A 35 6.62 -17.35 16.17
N ASP A 36 6.81 -17.30 17.49
CA ASP A 36 6.82 -18.48 18.33
C ASP A 36 5.37 -18.95 18.52
N LEU A 37 4.93 -19.88 17.67
CA LEU A 37 3.58 -20.46 17.71
C LEU A 37 3.36 -21.38 18.92
N GLY A 38 4.36 -21.52 19.81
CA GLY A 38 4.33 -22.46 20.93
C GLY A 38 4.26 -23.92 20.48
N PRO A 39 4.25 -24.87 21.43
CA PRO A 39 4.03 -26.27 21.09
C PRO A 39 2.64 -26.42 20.47
N SER A 40 2.59 -26.94 19.24
CA SER A 40 1.33 -27.23 18.56
C SER A 40 0.40 -28.01 19.50
N PRO A 41 -0.88 -27.61 19.64
CA PRO A 41 -1.82 -28.30 20.54
C PRO A 41 -1.99 -29.78 20.19
N ALA A 42 -1.67 -30.20 18.97
CA ALA A 42 -1.62 -31.60 18.56
C ALA A 42 -0.50 -32.41 19.28
N VAL A 43 0.64 -31.78 19.57
CA VAL A 43 1.77 -32.41 20.27
C VAL A 43 1.52 -32.42 21.79
N ALA A 44 0.91 -31.37 22.33
CA ALA A 44 0.50 -31.34 23.74
C ALA A 44 -0.57 -32.41 24.04
N ALA A 45 -1.50 -32.65 23.12
CA ALA A 45 -2.49 -33.73 23.24
C ALA A 45 -1.85 -35.13 23.12
N ALA A 46 -0.86 -35.33 22.26
CA ALA A 46 -0.17 -36.61 22.11
C ALA A 46 0.67 -36.99 23.34
N VAL A 47 1.30 -36.00 24.00
CA VAL A 47 2.07 -36.22 25.23
C VAL A 47 1.16 -36.39 26.45
N ALA A 48 0.01 -35.72 26.50
CA ALA A 48 -0.99 -35.96 27.56
C ALA A 48 -1.68 -37.33 27.42
N SER A 49 -1.87 -37.82 26.19
CA SER A 49 -2.54 -39.10 25.92
C SER A 49 -1.69 -40.35 26.21
N SER A 50 -0.38 -40.20 26.44
CA SER A 50 0.52 -41.33 26.72
C SER A 50 0.65 -41.66 28.23
N TYR A 51 0.04 -40.87 29.11
CA TYR A 51 0.12 -41.06 30.57
C TYR A 51 -1.16 -41.61 31.24
N SER A 52 -2.24 -41.92 30.50
CA SER A 52 -3.44 -42.53 31.08
C SER A 52 -3.85 -43.83 30.37
N ALA A 53 -3.04 -44.87 30.50
CA ALA A 53 -3.44 -46.24 30.18
C ALA A 53 -3.81 -46.99 31.48
N THR A 54 -5.07 -46.87 31.90
CA THR A 54 -5.72 -47.89 32.75
C THR A 54 -6.77 -48.60 31.90
N PRO A 55 -6.80 -49.95 31.86
CA PRO A 55 -7.76 -50.66 31.05
C PRO A 55 -9.11 -50.64 31.77
N SER A 56 -10.13 -50.01 31.16
CA SER A 56 -11.51 -50.10 31.65
C SER A 56 -12.42 -50.69 30.59
N VAL A 57 -13.22 -51.63 31.10
CA VAL A 57 -14.06 -52.60 30.42
C VAL A 57 -15.12 -51.93 29.55
N ALA A 58 -15.26 -52.41 28.33
CA ALA A 58 -16.34 -52.03 27.43
C ALA A 58 -17.69 -52.55 27.94
N PHE A 59 -18.64 -51.65 28.17
CA PHE A 59 -20.06 -51.97 28.19
C PHE A 59 -20.81 -51.03 27.26
N SER A 60 -21.33 -51.59 26.18
CA SER A 60 -22.16 -50.93 25.19
C SER A 60 -23.62 -50.98 25.64
N LEU A 61 -24.37 -49.86 25.55
CA LEU A 61 -25.58 -49.72 24.72
C LEU A 61 -26.25 -48.34 24.91
N PRO A 62 -27.10 -47.89 23.95
CA PRO A 62 -27.48 -46.50 23.74
C PRO A 62 -28.98 -46.19 23.93
N HIS A 63 -29.35 -45.01 24.44
CA HIS A 63 -30.63 -44.33 24.15
C HIS A 63 -30.63 -42.94 24.81
N GLN A 64 -30.64 -41.87 23.99
CA GLN A 64 -31.80 -41.03 23.65
C GLN A 64 -32.17 -39.96 24.68
N PHE A 65 -31.99 -38.71 24.25
CA PHE A 65 -32.82 -37.53 24.46
C PHE A 65 -33.71 -37.47 25.71
N GLY A 66 -33.32 -36.61 26.65
CA GLY A 66 -34.20 -36.05 27.68
C GLY A 66 -33.59 -34.76 28.21
N PHE A 67 -34.30 -33.66 28.04
CA PHE A 67 -33.99 -32.31 28.52
C PHE A 67 -33.72 -32.29 30.04
N PRO A 68 -32.80 -31.46 30.56
CA PRO A 68 -32.75 -31.18 31.98
C PRO A 68 -33.71 -30.02 32.32
N ASP A 69 -34.66 -30.32 33.19
CA ASP A 69 -35.57 -29.40 33.87
C ASP A 69 -34.82 -28.66 35.01
N PRO A 70 -34.92 -27.32 35.17
CA PRO A 70 -34.10 -26.56 36.11
C PRO A 70 -34.85 -26.21 37.39
N HIS A 71 -35.34 -27.19 38.16
CA HIS A 71 -35.84 -26.91 39.52
C HIS A 71 -35.57 -28.08 40.47
N ARG A 72 -34.38 -28.10 41.09
CA ARG A 72 -34.16 -28.83 42.34
C ARG A 72 -33.06 -28.17 43.17
N PRO A 73 -33.39 -27.36 44.19
CA PRO A 73 -32.42 -27.06 45.22
C PRO A 73 -32.22 -28.34 46.04
N VAL A 74 -31.06 -28.97 45.88
CA VAL A 74 -30.57 -29.98 46.81
C VAL A 74 -30.16 -29.22 48.06
N THR A 75 -31.07 -29.14 49.03
CA THR A 75 -30.70 -28.86 50.41
C THR A 75 -29.91 -30.06 50.92
N GLU A 76 -28.58 -30.01 50.80
CA GLU A 76 -27.69 -30.79 51.65
C GLU A 76 -27.86 -30.28 53.08
N THR A 77 -28.87 -30.81 53.78
CA THR A 77 -28.86 -30.90 55.23
C THR A 77 -27.71 -31.81 55.62
N LYS A 78 -26.53 -31.22 55.77
CA LYS A 78 -25.43 -31.79 56.53
C LYS A 78 -25.89 -31.83 57.98
N ALA A 79 -26.54 -32.94 58.33
CA ALA A 79 -26.78 -33.34 59.71
C ALA A 79 -25.40 -33.50 60.37
N ILE A 80 -24.92 -32.42 60.99
CA ILE A 80 -23.92 -32.51 62.04
C ILE A 80 -24.68 -33.14 63.20
N GLY A 81 -24.57 -34.48 63.26
CA GLY A 81 -24.87 -35.24 64.46
C GLY A 81 -23.97 -34.73 65.57
N GLY A 82 -24.50 -33.81 66.36
CA GLY A 82 -24.05 -33.59 67.73
C GLY A 82 -24.61 -34.74 68.55
N ASP A 83 -23.83 -35.82 68.64
CA ASP A 83 -23.86 -36.75 69.76
C ASP A 83 -23.90 -35.93 71.05
N THR A 84 -25.09 -35.81 71.64
CA THR A 84 -25.24 -35.46 73.04
C THR A 84 -25.73 -36.74 73.69
N GLN A 85 -24.78 -37.50 74.22
CA GLN A 85 -25.07 -38.60 75.12
C GLN A 85 -26.07 -38.12 76.19
N PRO A 86 -27.08 -38.91 76.55
CA PRO A 86 -27.74 -38.71 77.83
C PRO A 86 -26.71 -39.09 78.91
N GLU A 87 -26.07 -38.09 79.51
CA GLU A 87 -25.30 -38.30 80.74
C GLU A 87 -26.27 -38.90 81.77
N GLU A 88 -25.93 -40.11 82.20
CA GLU A 88 -26.59 -40.83 83.28
C GLU A 88 -26.66 -39.92 84.51
N ALA A 89 -27.89 -39.61 84.92
CA ALA A 89 -28.13 -39.02 86.23
C ALA A 89 -27.59 -39.97 87.31
N PRO A 90 -26.75 -39.52 88.25
CA PRO A 90 -26.38 -40.34 89.38
C PRO A 90 -27.64 -40.57 90.23
N ASP A 91 -27.95 -41.85 90.42
CA ASP A 91 -28.97 -42.37 91.32
C ASP A 91 -28.57 -42.05 92.76
N ILE A 92 -28.85 -40.81 93.20
CA ILE A 92 -28.63 -40.38 94.58
C ILE A 92 -29.82 -40.88 95.41
N MET A 93 -29.56 -42.03 96.03
CA MET A 93 -30.22 -42.59 97.20
C MET A 93 -31.13 -41.62 97.95
N SER A 94 -32.43 -41.82 97.79
CA SER A 94 -33.47 -41.32 98.69
C SER A 94 -33.29 -41.92 100.09
N GLN A 95 -32.54 -41.23 100.96
CA GLN A 95 -32.79 -41.29 102.39
C GLN A 95 -33.76 -40.16 102.74
N ALA A 96 -35.02 -40.52 102.99
CA ALA A 96 -36.04 -39.60 103.46
C ALA A 96 -35.83 -39.29 104.96
N PRO A 97 -35.51 -38.03 105.36
CA PRO A 97 -35.61 -37.61 106.74
C PRO A 97 -37.01 -37.00 106.96
N GLY A 98 -37.83 -37.67 107.78
CA GLY A 98 -38.96 -37.09 108.50
C GLY A 98 -40.02 -36.35 107.68
N ALA A 99 -41.17 -36.99 107.44
CA ALA A 99 -42.38 -36.38 106.88
C ALA A 99 -42.91 -35.15 107.65
N SER A 100 -42.35 -34.84 108.83
CA SER A 100 -42.63 -33.61 109.60
C SER A 100 -41.87 -32.39 109.06
N ALA A 101 -40.56 -32.52 108.77
CA ALA A 101 -39.75 -31.41 108.28
C ALA A 101 -40.19 -30.94 106.88
N ALA A 102 -40.64 -31.86 106.04
CA ALA A 102 -41.20 -31.54 104.72
C ALA A 102 -42.52 -30.76 104.82
N ARG A 103 -43.35 -31.01 105.86
CA ARG A 103 -44.59 -30.24 106.07
C ARG A 103 -44.28 -28.82 106.54
N ASP A 104 -43.34 -28.66 107.46
CA ASP A 104 -42.93 -27.35 107.98
C ASP A 104 -42.25 -26.48 106.88
N VAL A 105 -41.46 -27.09 105.99
CA VAL A 105 -40.88 -26.40 104.82
C VAL A 105 -41.97 -25.98 103.82
N VAL A 106 -42.96 -26.85 103.56
CA VAL A 106 -44.08 -26.53 102.67
C VAL A 106 -44.96 -25.42 103.25
N GLU A 107 -45.17 -25.39 104.57
CA GLU A 107 -45.88 -24.28 105.24
C GLU A 107 -45.08 -22.98 105.23
N GLY A 108 -43.76 -23.04 105.45
CA GLY A 108 -42.86 -21.89 105.32
C GLY A 108 -42.86 -21.29 103.91
N LEU A 109 -42.80 -22.12 102.86
CA LEU A 109 -42.92 -21.67 101.46
C LEU A 109 -44.29 -21.07 101.16
N LYS A 110 -45.37 -21.59 101.75
CA LYS A 110 -46.71 -21.00 101.64
C LYS A 110 -46.80 -19.64 102.32
N ALA A 111 -46.14 -19.45 103.47
CA ALA A 111 -46.07 -18.15 104.15
C ALA A 111 -45.27 -17.12 103.34
N ILE A 112 -44.13 -17.51 102.76
CA ILE A 112 -43.34 -16.64 101.87
C ILE A 112 -44.15 -16.26 100.63
N ARG A 113 -44.88 -17.20 100.03
CA ARG A 113 -45.74 -16.92 98.86
C ARG A 113 -46.88 -15.94 99.16
N LYS A 114 -47.34 -15.86 100.40
CA LYS A 114 -48.36 -14.91 100.86
C LYS A 114 -47.76 -13.56 101.30
N SER A 115 -46.43 -13.44 101.37
CA SER A 115 -45.77 -12.19 101.72
C SER A 115 -45.93 -11.16 100.59
N PRO A 116 -46.26 -9.89 100.90
CA PRO A 116 -46.29 -8.81 99.91
C PRO A 116 -44.97 -8.69 99.13
N ALA A 117 -43.83 -8.93 99.78
CA ALA A 117 -42.51 -8.88 99.14
C ALA A 117 -42.36 -9.94 98.03
N TYR A 118 -42.91 -11.14 98.22
CA TYR A 118 -42.90 -12.19 97.19
C TYR A 118 -43.80 -11.82 96.01
N SER A 119 -44.98 -11.26 96.27
CA SER A 119 -45.89 -10.82 95.19
C SER A 119 -45.27 -9.71 94.33
N ALA A 120 -44.56 -8.76 94.94
CA ALA A 120 -43.83 -7.71 94.23
C ALA A 120 -42.65 -8.29 93.42
N ALA A 121 -41.87 -9.20 94.01
CA ALA A 121 -40.77 -9.86 93.30
C ALA A 121 -41.26 -10.69 92.11
N TYR A 122 -42.36 -11.44 92.28
CA TYR A 122 -42.99 -12.19 91.20
C TYR A 122 -43.52 -11.28 90.09
N ALA A 123 -44.17 -10.16 90.43
CA ALA A 123 -44.63 -9.18 89.44
C ALA A 123 -43.45 -8.58 88.64
N LEU A 124 -42.32 -8.30 89.29
CA LEU A 124 -41.09 -7.85 88.61
C LEU A 124 -40.49 -8.94 87.70
N GLU A 125 -40.52 -10.20 88.12
CA GLU A 125 -40.05 -11.32 87.29
C GLU A 125 -40.92 -11.51 86.04
N VAL A 126 -42.25 -11.44 86.19
CA VAL A 126 -43.20 -11.50 85.06
C VAL A 126 -43.00 -10.31 84.13
N TRP A 127 -42.86 -9.10 84.67
CA TRP A 127 -42.57 -7.90 83.87
C TRP A 127 -41.24 -8.03 83.12
N ARG A 128 -40.19 -8.52 83.79
CA ARG A 128 -38.89 -8.78 83.16
C ARG A 128 -39.01 -9.78 82.02
N ARG A 129 -39.73 -10.90 82.21
CA ARG A 129 -39.96 -11.88 81.13
C ARG A 129 -40.71 -11.26 79.95
N GLN A 130 -41.74 -10.46 80.21
CA GLN A 130 -42.46 -9.74 79.15
C GLN A 130 -41.55 -8.76 78.41
N GLU A 131 -40.67 -8.04 79.10
CA GLU A 131 -39.74 -7.12 78.44
C GLU A 131 -38.64 -7.87 77.67
N GLU A 132 -38.16 -9.01 78.17
CA GLU A 132 -37.26 -9.90 77.45
C GLU A 132 -37.93 -10.48 76.18
N GLU A 133 -39.21 -10.87 76.25
CA GLU A 133 -39.99 -11.32 75.09
C GLU A 133 -40.17 -10.19 74.07
N ARG A 134 -40.47 -8.95 74.51
CA ARG A 134 -40.54 -7.79 73.62
C ARG A 134 -39.20 -7.48 72.97
N ALA A 135 -38.10 -7.56 73.71
CA ALA A 135 -36.76 -7.37 73.17
C ALA A 135 -36.42 -8.43 72.12
N ARG A 136 -36.77 -9.70 72.38
CA ARG A 136 -36.63 -10.79 71.40
C ARG A 136 -37.48 -10.57 70.17
N ALA A 137 -38.73 -10.11 70.32
CA ALA A 137 -39.61 -9.81 69.20
C ALA A 137 -39.04 -8.68 68.32
N ARG A 138 -38.59 -7.56 68.93
CA ARG A 138 -37.96 -6.46 68.19
C ARG A 138 -36.69 -6.89 67.46
N LEU A 139 -35.87 -7.73 68.09
CA LEU A 139 -34.67 -8.27 67.45
C LEU A 139 -35.06 -9.16 66.26
N ALA A 140 -36.03 -10.06 66.42
CA ALA A 140 -36.53 -10.91 65.33
C ALA A 140 -37.12 -10.09 64.17
N GLU A 141 -37.87 -9.02 64.46
CA GLU A 141 -38.38 -8.07 63.46
C GLU A 141 -37.23 -7.39 62.72
N SER A 142 -36.24 -6.83 63.43
CA SER A 142 -35.08 -6.18 62.80
C SER A 142 -34.24 -7.12 61.94
N GLU A 143 -34.10 -8.39 62.35
CA GLU A 143 -33.43 -9.40 61.53
C GLU A 143 -34.27 -9.81 60.31
N ALA A 144 -35.61 -9.85 60.44
CA ALA A 144 -36.50 -10.12 59.32
C ALA A 144 -36.46 -8.99 58.28
N GLU A 145 -36.50 -7.74 58.71
CA GLU A 145 -36.35 -6.55 57.85
C GLU A 145 -34.99 -6.56 57.14
N LEU A 146 -33.90 -6.87 57.85
CA LEU A 146 -32.57 -6.97 57.23
C LEU A 146 -32.52 -8.10 56.19
N ARG A 147 -33.13 -9.25 56.46
CA ARG A 147 -33.20 -10.37 55.49
C ARG A 147 -34.00 -9.96 54.25
N GLU A 148 -35.16 -9.33 54.43
CA GLU A 148 -35.98 -8.83 53.32
C GLU A 148 -35.21 -7.82 52.47
N HIS A 149 -34.53 -6.85 53.09
CA HIS A 149 -33.69 -5.88 52.39
C HIS A 149 -32.57 -6.56 51.59
N LEU A 150 -31.88 -7.55 52.17
CA LEU A 150 -30.81 -8.28 51.46
C LEU A 150 -31.35 -9.11 50.29
N GLU A 151 -32.54 -9.71 50.44
CA GLU A 151 -33.22 -10.40 49.36
C GLU A 151 -33.65 -9.45 48.24
N GLU A 152 -34.17 -8.27 48.57
CA GLU A 152 -34.52 -7.25 47.60
C GLU A 152 -33.30 -6.73 46.84
N GLU A 153 -32.20 -6.42 47.53
CA GLU A 153 -30.93 -6.06 46.89
C GLU A 153 -30.44 -7.16 45.95
N HIS A 154 -30.52 -8.42 46.38
CA HIS A 154 -30.14 -9.55 45.55
C HIS A 154 -31.01 -9.65 44.30
N ARG A 155 -32.35 -9.51 44.44
CA ARG A 155 -33.28 -9.48 43.30
C ARG A 155 -32.99 -8.32 42.35
N GLN A 156 -32.66 -7.14 42.87
CA GLN A 156 -32.28 -5.98 42.05
C GLN A 156 -30.98 -6.22 41.29
N ARG A 157 -29.96 -6.80 41.93
CA ARG A 157 -28.70 -7.20 41.27
C ARG A 157 -28.94 -8.23 40.18
N GLU A 158 -29.80 -9.23 40.41
CA GLU A 158 -30.18 -10.22 39.40
C GLU A 158 -30.88 -9.59 38.19
N LEU A 159 -31.82 -8.67 38.44
CA LEU A 159 -32.51 -7.94 37.38
C LEU A 159 -31.53 -7.09 36.57
N ALA A 160 -30.58 -6.41 37.23
CA ALA A 160 -29.54 -5.63 36.56
C ALA A 160 -28.64 -6.54 35.69
N ARG A 161 -28.18 -7.68 36.23
CA ARG A 161 -27.41 -8.68 35.46
C ARG A 161 -28.16 -9.17 34.23
N ALA A 162 -29.45 -9.46 34.37
CA ALA A 162 -30.29 -9.91 33.27
C ALA A 162 -30.47 -8.81 32.20
N GLN A 163 -30.61 -7.54 32.60
CA GLN A 163 -30.70 -6.39 31.69
C GLN A 163 -29.38 -6.18 30.93
N GLU A 164 -28.24 -6.17 31.64
CA GLU A 164 -26.91 -6.06 31.02
C GLU A 164 -26.65 -7.18 30.02
N PHE A 165 -27.04 -8.41 30.36
CA PHE A 165 -26.90 -9.55 29.45
C PHE A 165 -27.71 -9.36 28.16
N ARG A 166 -28.97 -8.92 28.27
CA ARG A 166 -29.81 -8.61 27.10
C ARG A 166 -29.22 -7.48 26.27
N GLN A 167 -28.71 -6.42 26.91
CA GLN A 167 -28.06 -5.31 26.22
C GLN A 167 -26.84 -5.80 25.44
N ARG A 168 -25.94 -6.56 26.07
CA ARG A 168 -24.76 -7.13 25.40
C ARG A 168 -25.15 -8.06 24.25
N GLN A 169 -26.23 -8.83 24.38
CA GLN A 169 -26.75 -9.64 23.27
C GLN A 169 -27.22 -8.78 22.09
N THR A 170 -27.89 -7.66 22.34
CA THR A 170 -28.29 -6.74 21.28
C THR A 170 -27.10 -6.07 20.61
N GLU A 171 -26.11 -5.62 21.39
CA GLU A 171 -24.86 -5.04 20.87
C GLU A 171 -24.08 -6.05 20.02
N PHE A 172 -24.02 -7.31 20.45
CA PHE A 172 -23.39 -8.38 19.69
C PHE A 172 -24.07 -8.60 18.34
N ARG A 173 -25.41 -8.69 18.31
CA ARG A 173 -26.18 -8.80 17.05
C ARG A 173 -25.95 -7.60 16.13
N ASP A 174 -25.89 -6.40 16.68
CA ASP A 174 -25.62 -5.19 15.90
C ASP A 174 -24.21 -5.21 15.30
N LEU A 175 -23.21 -5.67 16.06
CA LEU A 175 -21.85 -5.84 15.56
C LEU A 175 -21.79 -6.91 14.47
N GLU A 176 -22.49 -8.03 14.62
CA GLU A 176 -22.58 -9.06 13.57
C GLU A 176 -23.20 -8.51 12.28
N VAL A 177 -24.28 -7.71 12.38
CA VAL A 177 -24.91 -7.08 11.21
C VAL A 177 -23.97 -6.08 10.54
N ARG A 178 -23.25 -5.26 11.32
CA ARG A 178 -22.24 -4.34 10.79
C ARG A 178 -21.08 -5.07 10.11
N ALA A 179 -20.60 -6.16 10.71
CA ALA A 179 -19.55 -6.99 10.13
C ALA A 179 -19.99 -7.62 8.80
N LYS A 180 -21.21 -8.19 8.74
CA LYS A 180 -21.79 -8.73 7.50
C LYS A 180 -21.94 -7.65 6.43
N LYS A 181 -22.41 -6.45 6.80
CA LYS A 181 -22.51 -5.30 5.88
C LYS A 181 -21.15 -4.89 5.33
N LYS A 182 -20.12 -4.82 6.18
CA LYS A 182 -18.75 -4.49 5.76
C LYS A 182 -18.13 -5.56 4.87
N LEU A 183 -18.39 -6.84 5.14
CA LEU A 183 -17.96 -7.93 4.29
C LEU A 183 -18.57 -7.82 2.88
N LEU A 184 -19.89 -7.55 2.78
CA LEU A 184 -20.55 -7.34 1.48
C LEU A 184 -20.01 -6.12 0.75
N GLU A 185 -19.74 -5.01 1.47
CA GLU A 185 -19.12 -3.82 0.88
C GLU A 185 -17.73 -4.12 0.31
N LEU A 186 -16.91 -4.91 1.02
CA LEU A 186 -15.59 -5.34 0.53
C LEU A 186 -15.70 -6.24 -0.70
N GLN A 187 -16.61 -7.22 -0.70
CA GLN A 187 -16.85 -8.08 -1.86
C GLN A 187 -17.29 -7.27 -3.10
N GLN A 188 -18.10 -6.23 -2.92
CA GLN A 188 -18.47 -5.33 -4.01
C GLN A 188 -17.27 -4.55 -4.54
N ARG A 189 -16.42 -4.02 -3.65
CA ARG A 189 -15.18 -3.32 -4.06
C ARG A 189 -14.21 -4.26 -4.79
N GLU A 190 -14.05 -5.49 -4.31
CA GLU A 190 -13.24 -6.52 -4.96
C GLU A 190 -13.77 -6.84 -6.37
N ALA A 191 -15.09 -6.97 -6.54
CA ALA A 191 -15.70 -7.18 -7.85
C ALA A 191 -15.43 -6.02 -8.82
N VAL A 192 -15.49 -4.78 -8.34
CA VAL A 192 -15.16 -3.58 -9.14
C VAL A 192 -13.68 -3.58 -9.52
N VAL A 193 -12.77 -3.83 -8.58
CA VAL A 193 -11.33 -3.91 -8.85
C VAL A 193 -11.03 -5.03 -9.86
N ALA A 194 -11.66 -6.20 -9.72
CA ALA A 194 -11.52 -7.29 -10.67
C ALA A 194 -12.01 -6.91 -12.08
N GLN A 195 -13.09 -6.13 -12.19
CA GLN A 195 -13.58 -5.62 -13.47
C GLN A 195 -12.60 -4.60 -14.09
N GLU A 196 -12.07 -3.67 -13.30
CA GLU A 196 -11.07 -2.70 -13.78
C GLU A 196 -9.77 -3.39 -14.21
N LEU A 197 -9.31 -4.42 -13.48
CA LEU A 197 -8.17 -5.22 -13.90
C LEU A 197 -8.41 -5.93 -15.25
N LYS A 198 -9.62 -6.44 -15.49
CA LYS A 198 -9.99 -7.01 -16.80
C LYS A 198 -9.98 -5.96 -17.90
N ARG A 199 -10.51 -4.76 -17.64
CA ARG A 199 -10.48 -3.63 -18.61
C ARG A 199 -9.06 -3.19 -18.92
N ALA A 200 -8.20 -3.06 -17.90
CA ALA A 200 -6.80 -2.70 -18.08
C ALA A 200 -6.06 -3.74 -18.92
N LYS A 201 -6.28 -5.04 -18.66
CA LYS A 201 -5.70 -6.13 -19.47
C LYS A 201 -6.15 -6.05 -20.93
N ALA A 202 -7.45 -5.87 -21.18
CA ALA A 202 -7.96 -5.71 -22.54
C ALA A 202 -7.36 -4.50 -23.27
N PHE A 203 -7.18 -3.38 -22.56
CA PHE A 203 -6.53 -2.19 -23.11
C PHE A 203 -5.05 -2.44 -23.44
N THR A 204 -4.31 -3.15 -22.57
CA THR A 204 -2.92 -3.50 -22.84
C THR A 204 -2.79 -4.46 -24.02
N GLU A 205 -3.67 -5.47 -24.14
CA GLU A 205 -3.70 -6.39 -25.28
C GLU A 205 -4.05 -5.67 -26.59
N GLU A 206 -4.94 -4.68 -26.54
CA GLU A 206 -5.25 -3.86 -27.72
C GLU A 206 -4.08 -2.94 -28.11
N ALA A 207 -3.40 -2.36 -27.12
CA ALA A 207 -2.20 -1.55 -27.35
C ALA A 207 -1.06 -2.38 -27.96
N THR A 208 -0.83 -3.61 -27.50
CA THR A 208 0.16 -4.52 -28.10
C THR A 208 -0.23 -4.87 -29.53
N ARG A 209 -1.48 -5.22 -29.80
CA ARG A 209 -1.96 -5.48 -31.18
C ARG A 209 -1.75 -4.29 -32.12
N ARG A 210 -2.01 -3.07 -31.64
CA ARG A 210 -1.75 -1.84 -32.42
C ARG A 210 -0.26 -1.63 -32.67
N ALA A 211 0.58 -1.86 -31.66
CA ALA A 211 2.03 -1.75 -31.80
C ALA A 211 2.56 -2.77 -32.81
N ASP A 212 2.12 -4.04 -32.72
CA ASP A 212 2.52 -5.11 -33.64
C ASP A 212 2.10 -4.79 -35.08
N SER A 213 0.88 -4.28 -35.27
CA SER A 213 0.38 -3.85 -36.59
C SER A 213 1.21 -2.69 -37.18
N ALA A 214 1.61 -1.73 -36.33
CA ALA A 214 2.45 -0.63 -36.76
C ALA A 214 3.87 -1.09 -37.13
N ILE A 215 4.44 -2.04 -36.38
CA ILE A 215 5.74 -2.65 -36.69
C ILE A 215 5.67 -3.34 -38.06
N LEU A 216 4.66 -4.19 -38.29
CA LEU A 216 4.49 -4.89 -39.56
C LEU A 216 4.34 -3.92 -40.74
N SER A 217 3.59 -2.83 -40.57
CA SER A 217 3.43 -1.79 -41.60
C SER A 217 4.76 -1.10 -41.93
N VAL A 218 5.58 -0.79 -40.93
CA VAL A 218 6.91 -0.20 -41.13
C VAL A 218 7.85 -1.19 -41.82
N GLU A 219 7.83 -2.46 -41.42
CA GLU A 219 8.63 -3.51 -42.04
C GLU A 219 8.26 -3.74 -43.51
N GLU A 220 6.96 -3.67 -43.85
CA GLU A 220 6.49 -3.72 -45.22
C GLU A 220 6.96 -2.51 -46.02
N ALA A 221 6.86 -1.30 -45.47
CA ALA A 221 7.35 -0.09 -46.13
C ALA A 221 8.87 -0.16 -46.41
N VAL A 222 9.66 -0.65 -45.46
CA VAL A 222 11.11 -0.86 -45.63
C VAL A 222 11.40 -1.93 -46.69
N ARG A 223 10.61 -3.02 -46.73
CA ARG A 223 10.72 -4.05 -47.78
C ARG A 223 10.46 -3.46 -49.16
N TRP A 224 9.42 -2.64 -49.30
CA TRP A 224 9.11 -1.94 -50.55
C TRP A 224 10.22 -0.98 -50.98
N GLN A 225 10.73 -0.14 -50.06
CA GLN A 225 11.84 0.77 -50.36
C GLN A 225 13.11 0.03 -50.78
N ARG A 226 13.43 -1.10 -50.12
CA ARG A 226 14.57 -1.94 -50.52
C ARG A 226 14.37 -2.54 -51.92
N ALA A 227 13.16 -2.99 -52.24
CA ALA A 227 12.84 -3.49 -53.59
C ALA A 227 12.95 -2.39 -54.65
N GLU A 228 12.49 -1.17 -54.34
CA GLU A 228 12.59 -0.01 -55.23
C GLU A 228 14.04 0.41 -55.47
N LEU A 229 14.86 0.48 -54.41
CA LEU A 229 16.30 0.76 -54.53
C LEU A 229 17.00 -0.31 -55.38
N SER A 230 16.72 -1.59 -55.14
CA SER A 230 17.28 -2.69 -55.95
C SER A 230 16.88 -2.58 -57.43
N SER A 231 15.62 -2.22 -57.72
CA SER A 231 15.16 -1.98 -59.09
C SER A 231 15.89 -0.78 -59.72
N SER A 232 16.05 0.32 -58.97
CA SER A 232 16.78 1.51 -59.41
C SER A 232 18.25 1.20 -59.69
N GLU A 233 18.92 0.42 -58.83
CA GLU A 233 20.30 -0.02 -59.03
C GLU A 233 20.47 -0.86 -60.29
N LEU A 234 19.53 -1.77 -60.58
CA LEU A 234 19.52 -2.55 -61.82
C LEU A 234 19.33 -1.67 -63.05
N GLU A 235 18.42 -0.69 -63.00
CA GLU A 235 18.21 0.26 -64.10
C GLU A 235 19.43 1.15 -64.33
N HIS A 236 20.02 1.68 -63.25
CA HIS A 236 21.23 2.50 -63.33
C HIS A 236 22.42 1.68 -63.83
N GLY A 237 22.57 0.44 -63.37
CA GLY A 237 23.58 -0.49 -63.88
C GLY A 237 23.41 -0.78 -65.37
N ALA A 238 22.16 -0.98 -65.84
CA ALA A 238 21.87 -1.17 -67.25
C ALA A 238 22.16 0.09 -68.09
N LYS A 239 21.81 1.28 -67.59
CA LYS A 239 22.13 2.57 -68.24
C LYS A 239 23.64 2.78 -68.30
N HIS A 240 24.36 2.53 -67.21
CA HIS A 240 25.82 2.63 -67.15
C HIS A 240 26.47 1.75 -68.20
N ARG A 241 26.09 0.47 -68.28
CA ARG A 241 26.59 -0.45 -69.31
C ARG A 241 26.33 0.06 -70.72
N ARG A 242 25.15 0.63 -70.99
CA ARG A 242 24.85 1.24 -72.31
C ARG A 242 25.78 2.41 -72.63
N TRP A 243 26.01 3.30 -71.67
CA TRP A 243 26.91 4.43 -71.83
C TRP A 243 28.36 3.99 -72.02
N GLU A 244 28.79 2.99 -71.24
CA GLU A 244 30.11 2.38 -71.36
C GLU A 244 30.32 1.75 -72.75
N THR A 245 29.34 1.00 -73.26
CA THR A 245 29.40 0.47 -74.63
C THR A 245 29.45 1.56 -75.70
N LYS A 246 28.72 2.67 -75.51
CA LYS A 246 28.73 3.80 -76.43
C LYS A 246 30.08 4.55 -76.39
N LEU A 247 30.66 4.66 -75.21
CA LEU A 247 31.97 5.30 -75.01
C LEU A 247 33.07 4.46 -75.68
N GLN A 248 33.04 3.13 -75.51
CA GLN A 248 33.93 2.21 -76.23
C GLN A 248 33.77 2.32 -77.76
N GLN A 249 32.53 2.44 -78.27
CA GLN A 249 32.28 2.66 -79.70
C GLN A 249 32.92 3.97 -80.19
N LEU A 250 32.72 5.07 -79.47
CA LEU A 250 33.32 6.36 -79.81
C LEU A 250 34.85 6.31 -79.73
N GLU A 251 35.42 5.61 -78.75
CA GLU A 251 36.87 5.40 -78.65
C GLU A 251 37.41 4.62 -79.85
N THR A 252 36.70 3.59 -80.33
CA THR A 252 37.08 2.86 -81.54
C THR A 252 36.98 3.73 -82.79
N GLU A 253 35.90 4.51 -82.95
CA GLU A 253 35.74 5.45 -84.07
C GLU A 253 36.85 6.52 -84.08
N LEU A 254 37.27 6.98 -82.90
CA LEU A 254 38.35 7.96 -82.74
C LEU A 254 39.71 7.32 -83.09
N GLN A 255 39.96 6.08 -82.66
CA GLN A 255 41.14 5.32 -83.06
C GLN A 255 41.18 5.09 -84.57
N ASP A 256 40.07 4.70 -85.19
CA ASP A 256 39.96 4.50 -86.63
C ASP A 256 40.25 5.82 -87.37
N ALA A 257 39.61 6.92 -86.99
CA ALA A 257 39.86 8.25 -87.54
C ALA A 257 41.33 8.70 -87.34
N GLU A 258 41.96 8.39 -86.20
CA GLU A 258 43.38 8.64 -85.99
C GLU A 258 44.27 7.82 -86.92
N THR A 259 43.93 6.55 -87.16
CA THR A 259 44.69 5.71 -88.10
C THR A 259 44.53 6.18 -89.54
N GLU A 260 43.32 6.58 -89.94
CA GLU A 260 43.06 7.21 -91.24
C GLU A 260 43.85 8.51 -91.39
N LEU A 261 43.82 9.39 -90.38
CA LEU A 261 44.59 10.63 -90.37
C LEU A 261 46.10 10.35 -90.44
N LYS A 262 46.62 9.34 -89.72
CA LYS A 262 48.03 8.93 -89.80
C LYS A 262 48.39 8.42 -91.19
N LEU A 263 47.49 7.69 -91.83
CA LEU A 263 47.67 7.13 -93.17
C LEU A 263 47.57 8.20 -94.25
N GLU A 264 46.71 9.20 -94.06
CA GLU A 264 46.63 10.38 -94.93
C GLU A 264 47.82 11.32 -94.73
N LYS A 265 48.27 11.51 -93.49
CA LYS A 265 49.53 12.20 -93.18
C LYS A 265 50.73 11.48 -93.79
N SER A 266 50.80 10.15 -93.73
CA SER A 266 51.90 9.41 -94.34
C SER A 266 51.83 9.51 -95.87
N LYS A 267 50.65 9.45 -96.48
CA LYS A 267 50.45 9.74 -97.92
C LYS A 267 50.87 11.17 -98.29
N ASN A 268 50.46 12.18 -97.53
CA ASN A 268 50.86 13.57 -97.76
C ASN A 268 52.35 13.81 -97.54
N LEU A 269 52.96 13.15 -96.55
CA LEU A 269 54.41 13.17 -96.34
C LEU A 269 55.15 12.43 -97.47
N GLN A 270 54.55 11.37 -98.02
CA GLN A 270 55.07 10.67 -99.20
C GLN A 270 55.01 11.60 -100.41
N LEU A 271 53.88 12.25 -100.66
CA LEU A 271 53.72 13.25 -101.72
C LEU A 271 54.68 14.42 -101.52
N MET A 272 54.87 14.92 -100.29
CA MET A 272 55.88 15.93 -100.01
C MET A 272 57.30 15.42 -100.19
N LYS A 273 57.60 14.15 -99.87
CA LYS A 273 58.89 13.53 -100.18
C LYS A 273 59.12 13.43 -101.69
N ASP A 274 58.08 13.08 -102.45
CA ASP A 274 58.12 13.00 -103.91
C ASP A 274 58.24 14.41 -104.53
N GLU A 275 57.61 15.43 -103.93
CA GLU A 275 57.79 16.84 -104.30
C GLU A 275 59.17 17.41 -103.87
N LEU A 276 59.73 16.96 -102.74
CA LEU A 276 61.07 17.34 -102.27
C LEU A 276 62.20 16.60 -103.02
N GLU A 277 61.97 15.41 -103.58
CA GLU A 277 62.93 14.74 -104.48
C GLU A 277 63.01 15.40 -105.88
N ALA A 278 62.06 16.26 -106.24
CA ALA A 278 62.07 17.02 -107.49
C ALA A 278 62.76 18.39 -107.41
N VAL A 279 63.17 18.87 -106.23
CA VAL A 279 63.80 20.19 -106.06
C VAL A 279 64.85 20.15 -104.94
N GLU A 280 66.13 20.33 -105.32
CA GLU A 280 67.23 20.57 -104.38
C GLU A 280 67.74 22.03 -104.48
N PRO A 281 68.54 22.53 -103.51
CA PRO A 281 68.17 23.51 -102.46
C PRO A 281 68.83 24.90 -102.75
N PRO A 282 68.99 25.91 -101.85
CA PRO A 282 68.88 25.95 -100.38
C PRO A 282 68.24 27.21 -99.73
N HIS A 283 67.99 27.12 -98.40
CA HIS A 283 68.22 28.14 -97.36
C HIS A 283 67.12 28.21 -96.30
N GLY A 284 67.56 28.40 -95.04
CA GLY A 284 66.78 29.19 -94.08
C GLY A 284 66.45 28.54 -92.75
N ALA A 285 67.48 28.26 -91.95
CA ALA A 285 67.33 28.21 -90.50
C ALA A 285 66.95 29.61 -89.99
N GLN A 286 65.82 29.78 -89.30
CA GLN A 286 65.62 30.70 -88.16
C GLN A 286 64.14 30.89 -87.80
N ARG A 287 63.89 30.99 -86.48
CA ARG A 287 62.67 31.49 -85.80
C ARG A 287 61.60 30.48 -85.36
N THR A 288 62.02 29.40 -84.73
CA THR A 288 61.20 28.59 -83.78
C THR A 288 61.23 29.20 -82.36
N ALA A 289 60.71 30.42 -82.18
CA ALA A 289 60.79 31.13 -80.89
C ALA A 289 59.54 31.95 -80.47
N GLN A 290 58.34 31.76 -81.04
CA GLN A 290 57.19 32.65 -80.75
C GLN A 290 55.85 31.98 -80.38
N LEU A 291 55.81 30.68 -80.04
CA LEU A 291 54.57 29.98 -79.65
C LEU A 291 54.69 29.25 -78.31
N ARG A 292 55.33 29.88 -77.31
CA ARG A 292 55.35 29.42 -75.90
C ARG A 292 54.77 30.42 -74.90
N THR A 293 54.24 31.56 -75.36
CA THR A 293 53.76 32.64 -74.47
C THR A 293 52.24 32.78 -74.41
N THR A 294 51.47 31.99 -75.18
CA THR A 294 49.99 32.02 -75.13
C THR A 294 49.35 30.77 -74.52
N SER A 295 50.11 29.71 -74.23
CA SER A 295 49.62 28.54 -73.48
C SER A 295 49.75 28.68 -71.95
N SER A 296 50.55 29.64 -71.47
CA SER A 296 50.71 29.93 -70.04
C SER A 296 49.47 30.62 -69.46
N THR A 297 48.87 31.56 -70.19
CA THR A 297 47.70 32.32 -69.71
C THR A 297 46.42 31.50 -69.72
N ALA A 298 46.25 30.54 -70.63
CA ALA A 298 45.10 29.63 -70.65
C ALA A 298 45.15 28.62 -69.48
N ASN A 299 46.33 28.08 -69.17
CA ASN A 299 46.53 27.19 -68.02
C ASN A 299 46.40 27.93 -66.68
N GLU A 300 46.85 29.18 -66.58
CA GLU A 300 46.65 30.00 -65.37
C GLU A 300 45.17 30.32 -65.14
N LEU A 301 44.39 30.55 -66.20
CA LEU A 301 42.95 30.80 -66.09
C LEU A 301 42.18 29.53 -65.69
N ALA A 302 42.55 28.37 -66.24
CA ALA A 302 42.01 27.08 -65.83
C ALA A 302 42.34 26.74 -64.37
N GLN A 303 43.59 26.94 -63.93
CA GLN A 303 43.99 26.76 -62.53
C GLN A 303 43.29 27.75 -61.58
N ARG A 304 43.05 29.00 -62.00
CA ARG A 304 42.26 29.95 -61.20
C ARG A 304 40.80 29.54 -61.08
N HIS A 305 40.22 28.99 -62.14
CA HIS A 305 38.85 28.48 -62.11
C HIS A 305 38.73 27.24 -61.22
N GLU A 306 39.68 26.31 -61.34
CA GLU A 306 39.72 25.07 -60.55
C GLU A 306 39.99 25.35 -59.06
N SER A 307 40.94 26.24 -58.74
CA SER A 307 41.16 26.68 -57.35
C SER A 307 39.99 27.49 -56.79
N GLY A 308 39.25 28.23 -57.62
CA GLY A 308 38.01 28.90 -57.26
C GLY A 308 36.89 27.92 -56.92
N GLN A 309 36.70 26.87 -57.73
CA GLN A 309 35.74 25.80 -57.47
C GLN A 309 36.09 25.00 -56.21
N LEU A 310 37.37 24.65 -56.00
CA LEU A 310 37.80 23.94 -54.80
C LEU A 310 37.59 24.79 -53.52
N ARG A 311 37.79 26.11 -53.58
CA ARG A 311 37.49 27.01 -52.46
C ARG A 311 35.99 27.10 -52.16
N MET A 312 35.14 27.16 -53.19
CA MET A 312 33.68 27.10 -53.05
C MET A 312 33.24 25.78 -52.40
N GLN A 313 33.78 24.64 -52.85
CA GLN A 313 33.49 23.32 -52.28
C GLN A 313 33.95 23.19 -50.83
N LEU A 314 35.12 23.74 -50.48
CA LEU A 314 35.59 23.81 -49.10
C LEU A 314 34.63 24.61 -48.23
N CYS A 315 34.18 25.78 -48.70
CA CYS A 315 33.24 26.63 -47.96
C CYS A 315 31.87 25.94 -47.78
N GLU A 316 31.37 25.23 -48.81
CA GLU A 316 30.16 24.43 -48.72
C GLU A 316 30.29 23.26 -47.71
N GLN A 317 31.44 22.57 -47.69
CA GLN A 317 31.69 21.52 -46.71
C GLN A 317 31.81 22.06 -45.29
N GLU A 318 32.51 23.18 -45.09
CA GLU A 318 32.60 23.86 -43.78
C GLU A 318 31.21 24.27 -43.28
N LEU A 319 30.37 24.83 -44.15
CA LEU A 319 28.99 25.16 -43.81
C LEU A 319 28.17 23.91 -43.44
N ARG A 320 28.33 22.82 -44.20
CA ARG A 320 27.66 21.54 -43.92
C ARG A 320 28.10 20.98 -42.57
N CYS A 321 29.38 20.99 -42.27
CA CYS A 321 29.90 20.57 -40.95
C CYS A 321 29.35 21.45 -39.82
N ALA A 322 29.33 22.78 -39.99
CA ALA A 322 28.76 23.69 -39.00
C ALA A 322 27.26 23.43 -38.75
N THR A 323 26.48 23.13 -39.80
CA THR A 323 25.06 22.77 -39.64
C THR A 323 24.87 21.44 -38.90
N LEU A 324 25.72 20.44 -39.19
CA LEU A 324 25.72 19.17 -38.47
C LEU A 324 26.08 19.35 -36.99
N GLU A 325 27.10 20.15 -36.68
CA GLU A 325 27.46 20.50 -35.30
C GLU A 325 26.32 21.19 -34.55
N ALA A 326 25.66 22.18 -35.18
CA ALA A 326 24.50 22.86 -34.60
C ALA A 326 23.33 21.89 -34.33
N SER A 327 23.05 20.96 -35.25
CA SER A 327 22.04 19.92 -35.04
C SER A 327 22.40 18.96 -33.91
N ARG A 328 23.67 18.54 -33.82
CA ARG A 328 24.16 17.66 -32.75
C ARG A 328 23.99 18.32 -31.38
N ASP A 329 24.31 19.60 -31.27
CA ASP A 329 24.15 20.35 -30.03
C ASP A 329 22.68 20.55 -29.66
N HIS A 330 21.79 20.76 -30.65
CA HIS A 330 20.34 20.76 -30.41
C HIS A 330 19.86 19.42 -29.85
N PHE A 331 20.25 18.29 -30.45
CA PHE A 331 19.88 16.96 -29.96
C PHE A 331 20.41 16.74 -28.54
N ARG A 332 21.66 17.13 -28.27
CA ARG A 332 22.26 17.02 -26.93
C ARG A 332 21.45 17.77 -25.88
N ARG A 333 21.09 19.04 -26.15
CA ARG A 333 20.24 19.84 -25.26
C ARG A 333 18.85 19.23 -25.07
N LYS A 334 18.25 18.66 -26.12
CA LYS A 334 16.93 18.00 -26.01
C LYS A 334 16.98 16.72 -25.19
N VAL A 335 18.04 15.93 -25.33
CA VAL A 335 18.26 14.74 -24.50
C VAL A 335 18.49 15.15 -23.04
N GLU A 336 19.31 16.17 -22.78
CA GLU A 336 19.50 16.71 -21.43
C GLU A 336 18.19 17.24 -20.82
N GLU A 337 17.34 17.90 -21.61
CA GLU A 337 16.01 18.36 -21.17
C GLU A 337 15.10 17.17 -20.82
N LEU A 338 15.07 16.12 -21.66
CA LEU A 338 14.29 14.90 -21.40
C LEU A 338 14.79 14.15 -20.17
N CYS A 339 16.11 14.01 -20.00
CA CYS A 339 16.70 13.41 -18.81
C CYS A 339 16.38 14.22 -17.55
N LYS A 340 16.44 15.57 -17.61
CA LYS A 340 16.03 16.43 -16.49
C LYS A 340 14.55 16.24 -16.14
N ARG A 341 13.66 16.16 -17.13
CA ARG A 341 12.23 15.89 -16.90
C ARG A 341 12.02 14.52 -16.24
N LEU A 342 12.69 13.47 -16.74
CA LEU A 342 12.59 12.13 -16.16
C LEU A 342 13.14 12.05 -14.73
N LEU A 343 14.21 12.79 -14.41
CA LEU A 343 14.83 12.83 -13.08
C LEU A 343 14.08 13.74 -12.10
N GLN A 344 13.42 14.79 -12.56
CA GLN A 344 12.65 15.73 -11.72
C GLN A 344 11.20 15.29 -11.50
N GLU A 345 10.65 14.38 -12.32
CA GLU A 345 9.28 13.87 -12.19
C GLU A 345 9.07 12.44 -11.61
N PRO A 346 9.80 11.95 -10.59
CA PRO A 346 9.30 10.77 -9.86
C PRO A 346 8.08 11.07 -8.96
N GLY A 347 7.73 12.34 -8.71
CA GLY A 347 6.73 12.72 -7.69
C GLY A 347 5.41 13.34 -8.18
N GLN A 348 5.32 13.89 -9.40
CA GLN A 348 4.21 14.80 -9.75
C GLN A 348 3.23 14.29 -10.83
N VAL A 349 3.56 13.21 -11.54
CA VAL A 349 2.73 12.70 -12.67
C VAL A 349 1.49 11.89 -12.22
N ARG A 350 1.35 11.58 -10.92
CA ARG A 350 0.18 10.82 -10.44
C ARG A 350 -1.01 11.64 -9.92
N GLN A 351 -0.92 12.98 -9.85
CA GLN A 351 -2.02 13.81 -9.32
C GLN A 351 -2.60 14.85 -10.29
N SER A 352 -1.95 15.14 -11.43
CA SER A 352 -2.43 16.21 -12.35
C SER A 352 -3.47 15.76 -13.39
N SER A 353 -3.81 14.48 -13.53
CA SER A 353 -4.78 14.02 -14.56
C SER A 353 -6.19 13.71 -14.04
N ARG A 354 -6.52 14.07 -12.79
CA ARG A 354 -7.82 13.71 -12.18
C ARG A 354 -8.73 14.86 -11.70
N VAL A 355 -8.42 16.14 -11.97
CA VAL A 355 -9.27 17.25 -11.48
C VAL A 355 -9.97 18.08 -12.56
N ASP A 356 -9.59 18.04 -13.83
CA ASP A 356 -10.15 19.00 -14.84
C ASP A 356 -11.11 18.43 -15.90
N SER A 357 -11.83 17.33 -15.62
CA SER A 357 -12.75 16.73 -16.61
C SER A 357 -14.26 16.86 -16.31
N GLU A 358 -14.71 17.57 -15.26
CA GLU A 358 -16.15 17.63 -14.92
C GLU A 358 -16.92 18.92 -15.27
N LYS A 359 -16.35 19.87 -16.03
CA LYS A 359 -17.11 21.10 -16.41
C LYS A 359 -17.00 21.50 -17.88
N LYS A 360 -17.44 20.65 -18.81
CA LYS A 360 -17.93 21.13 -20.13
C LYS A 360 -18.61 20.01 -20.94
N LYS A 361 -19.94 19.92 -20.87
CA LYS A 361 -20.81 19.53 -22.00
C LYS A 361 -22.27 19.69 -21.61
N GLU A 362 -22.75 20.91 -21.79
CA GLU A 362 -24.16 21.21 -22.01
C GLU A 362 -24.30 21.72 -23.45
N LYS A 363 -25.41 21.35 -24.11
CA LYS A 363 -25.89 21.72 -25.46
C LYS A 363 -25.42 20.85 -26.65
N ARG A 364 -26.17 19.78 -26.90
CA ARG A 364 -26.93 19.65 -28.16
C ARG A 364 -28.08 18.64 -28.02
N SER A 365 -29.26 19.17 -28.31
CA SER A 365 -30.59 18.58 -28.39
C SER A 365 -30.73 17.48 -29.44
N LEU A 366 -31.54 16.45 -29.17
CA LEU A 366 -32.69 16.09 -30.00
C LEU A 366 -33.57 15.05 -29.29
N SER A 367 -34.86 15.34 -29.37
CA SER A 367 -36.05 14.72 -28.77
C SER A 367 -36.38 13.32 -29.30
N LEU A 368 -36.99 12.48 -28.45
CA LEU A 368 -38.29 11.86 -28.76
C LEU A 368 -38.98 11.39 -27.47
N SER A 369 -40.28 11.68 -27.43
CA SER A 369 -41.31 11.51 -26.40
C SER A 369 -41.73 10.05 -26.14
N GLU A 370 -42.11 9.70 -24.90
CA GLU A 370 -43.51 9.35 -24.55
C GLU A 370 -43.72 8.98 -23.06
N SER A 371 -44.77 9.60 -22.49
CA SER A 371 -45.79 9.00 -21.62
C SER A 371 -45.45 8.55 -20.17
N GLY A 372 -46.10 9.23 -19.19
CA GLY A 372 -46.61 8.58 -17.97
C GLY A 372 -46.25 9.21 -16.62
N SER A 373 -47.12 10.06 -16.08
CA SER A 373 -47.19 10.52 -14.68
C SER A 373 -48.59 10.15 -14.12
N PRO A 374 -48.98 10.33 -12.83
CA PRO A 374 -48.33 10.60 -11.51
C PRO A 374 -48.90 9.61 -10.42
N PRO A 375 -48.98 9.85 -9.08
CA PRO A 375 -48.53 10.96 -8.22
C PRO A 375 -47.77 10.59 -6.91
N ALA A 376 -47.27 11.65 -6.27
CA ALA A 376 -46.64 11.71 -4.94
C ALA A 376 -47.54 11.17 -3.80
N PRO A 377 -46.98 10.98 -2.58
CA PRO A 377 -47.08 12.08 -1.61
C PRO A 377 -45.95 12.21 -0.55
N LEU A 378 -45.86 13.44 0.02
CA LEU A 378 -45.51 13.84 1.41
C LEU A 378 -44.09 13.52 1.96
N ARG A 379 -43.20 14.52 2.05
CA ARG A 379 -42.96 15.39 3.24
C ARG A 379 -42.63 14.63 4.55
N THR A 380 -41.34 14.64 4.93
CA THR A 380 -40.88 14.93 6.30
C THR A 380 -39.54 15.70 6.25
N PRO A 381 -39.34 16.72 7.11
CA PRO A 381 -38.13 17.53 7.13
C PRO A 381 -37.02 16.85 7.94
N SER A 382 -35.81 16.78 7.39
CA SER A 382 -34.61 16.40 8.14
C SER A 382 -34.03 17.62 8.88
N PRO A 383 -33.59 17.46 10.14
CA PRO A 383 -33.11 18.56 10.95
C PRO A 383 -31.70 18.99 10.54
N SER A 384 -31.55 20.31 10.51
CA SER A 384 -30.32 21.08 10.48
C SER A 384 -29.28 20.51 11.46
N ARG A 385 -28.11 20.11 10.95
CA ARG A 385 -26.92 19.93 11.77
C ARG A 385 -26.11 21.22 11.70
N GLU A 386 -26.22 21.97 12.77
CA GLU A 386 -25.58 23.25 13.01
C GLU A 386 -24.08 23.15 12.81
N HIS A 387 -23.57 24.04 11.96
CA HIS A 387 -22.20 24.46 11.98
C HIS A 387 -21.97 25.21 13.30
N SER A 388 -21.35 24.54 14.27
CA SER A 388 -20.71 25.21 15.40
C SER A 388 -19.53 26.03 14.88
N ALA A 389 -19.84 27.25 14.46
CA ALA A 389 -18.90 28.35 14.32
C ALA A 389 -18.44 28.75 15.72
N GLY A 390 -17.45 28.02 16.24
CA GLY A 390 -16.66 28.44 17.38
C GLY A 390 -15.87 29.69 17.02
N LYS A 391 -16.45 30.86 17.34
CA LYS A 391 -15.72 32.12 17.52
C LYS A 391 -14.56 31.89 18.48
N LEU A 392 -13.34 31.92 17.96
CA LEU A 392 -12.14 32.16 18.74
C LEU A 392 -11.42 33.37 18.13
N ASN A 393 -11.60 34.49 18.84
CA ASN A 393 -10.76 35.67 18.92
C ASN A 393 -9.60 35.76 17.92
N GLN A 394 -9.82 36.51 16.84
CA GLN A 394 -8.74 37.22 16.16
C GLN A 394 -8.28 38.36 17.08
N SER A 395 -7.40 38.02 18.03
CA SER A 395 -6.54 39.02 18.65
C SER A 395 -5.42 39.31 17.67
N SER A 396 -5.33 40.57 17.25
CA SER A 396 -4.23 41.17 16.51
C SER A 396 -2.91 40.98 17.26
N ASN A 397 -2.21 39.90 16.96
CA ASN A 397 -0.77 39.79 17.23
C ASN A 397 -0.07 39.71 15.88
N SER A 398 0.80 40.68 15.64
CA SER A 398 1.74 40.75 14.54
C SER A 398 2.35 39.38 14.22
N PRO A 399 2.51 39.00 12.94
CA PRO A 399 3.21 37.78 12.60
C PRO A 399 4.68 37.98 12.94
N THR A 400 5.09 37.52 14.11
CA THR A 400 6.48 37.20 14.38
C THR A 400 6.84 36.13 13.36
N PHE A 401 7.62 36.51 12.34
CA PHE A 401 8.16 35.61 11.34
C PHE A 401 8.97 34.52 12.06
N LEU A 402 8.32 33.39 12.35
CA LEU A 402 9.02 32.20 12.75
C LEU A 402 9.82 31.73 11.53
N PRO A 403 11.11 31.37 11.68
CA PRO A 403 11.89 30.82 10.59
C PRO A 403 11.12 29.65 9.95
N PRO A 404 11.08 29.56 8.61
CA PRO A 404 10.19 28.67 7.84
C PRO A 404 10.35 27.17 8.12
N ASN A 405 11.28 26.79 9.01
CA ASN A 405 11.62 25.41 9.34
C ASN A 405 10.75 24.82 10.47
N LEU A 406 10.32 25.62 11.46
CA LEU A 406 9.66 25.07 12.65
C LEU A 406 8.23 24.57 12.37
N ALA A 407 7.43 25.36 11.65
CA ALA A 407 6.07 24.98 11.28
C ALA A 407 6.05 23.75 10.36
N TRP A 408 7.01 23.65 9.44
CA TRP A 408 7.14 22.51 8.54
C TRP A 408 7.51 21.23 9.29
N LEU A 409 8.44 21.29 10.25
CA LEU A 409 8.81 20.14 11.08
C LEU A 409 7.64 19.65 11.95
N GLN A 410 6.83 20.57 12.50
CA GLN A 410 5.62 20.22 13.27
C GLN A 410 4.58 19.52 12.39
N GLN A 411 4.39 20.01 11.16
CA GLN A 411 3.48 19.41 10.20
C GLN A 411 3.93 18.00 9.79
N GLN A 412 5.22 17.81 9.48
CA GLN A 412 5.78 16.49 9.13
C GLN A 412 5.63 15.48 10.28
N ARG A 413 5.84 15.91 11.53
CA ARG A 413 5.59 15.07 12.72
C ARG A 413 4.13 14.62 12.80
N ALA A 414 3.19 15.54 12.61
CA ALA A 414 1.76 15.25 12.65
C ALA A 414 1.34 14.28 11.54
N GLU A 415 1.81 14.49 10.31
CA GLU A 415 1.53 13.63 9.15
C GLU A 415 2.03 12.18 9.38
N LEU A 416 3.23 12.02 9.96
CA LEU A 416 3.77 10.69 10.25
C LEU A 416 2.99 9.95 11.35
N LEU A 417 2.56 10.65 12.41
CA LEU A 417 1.74 10.04 13.47
C LEU A 417 0.32 9.73 12.97
N GLU A 418 -0.27 10.61 12.16
CA GLU A 418 -1.61 10.41 11.57
C GLU A 418 -1.65 9.21 10.61
N SER A 419 -0.51 8.89 9.97
CA SER A 419 -0.40 7.72 9.10
C SER A 419 -0.61 6.38 9.83
N GLY A 420 -0.44 6.34 11.16
CA GLY A 420 -0.57 5.14 11.99
C GLY A 420 0.58 4.13 11.84
N PHE A 421 1.57 4.41 10.99
CA PHE A 421 2.77 3.57 10.82
C PHE A 421 3.89 3.91 11.80
N TYR A 422 3.83 5.08 12.42
CA TYR A 422 4.82 5.57 13.37
C TYR A 422 4.17 5.88 14.72
N SER A 423 4.89 5.57 15.78
CA SER A 423 4.55 5.82 17.18
C SER A 423 5.50 6.86 17.78
N ASP A 424 5.13 7.47 18.91
CA ASP A 424 5.97 8.48 19.57
C ASP A 424 7.35 7.92 20.02
N VAL A 425 7.50 6.60 20.10
CA VAL A 425 8.76 5.93 20.45
C VAL A 425 9.65 5.62 19.25
N ASP A 426 9.19 5.84 18.01
CA ASP A 426 9.97 5.49 16.82
C ASP A 426 11.17 6.44 16.60
N PRO A 427 12.33 5.92 16.18
CA PRO A 427 13.55 6.72 15.97
C PRO A 427 13.36 7.89 14.99
N ALA A 428 12.48 7.73 13.99
CA ALA A 428 12.16 8.77 13.03
C ALA A 428 11.41 9.95 13.68
N ILE A 429 10.45 9.67 14.57
CA ILE A 429 9.71 10.70 15.33
C ILE A 429 10.65 11.37 16.35
N GLN A 430 11.48 10.59 17.04
CA GLN A 430 12.49 11.14 17.97
C GLN A 430 13.50 12.06 17.28
N ALA A 431 13.93 11.74 16.06
CA ALA A 431 14.82 12.59 15.28
C ALA A 431 14.14 13.91 14.86
N LEU A 432 12.84 13.88 14.55
CA LEU A 432 12.05 15.10 14.29
C LEU A 432 11.87 15.92 15.57
N ASP A 433 11.63 15.29 16.70
CA ASP A 433 11.51 15.95 18.01
C ASP A 433 12.82 16.60 18.44
N ALA A 434 13.96 15.95 18.19
CA ALA A 434 15.28 16.55 18.41
C ALA A 434 15.51 17.78 17.53
N LYS A 435 15.12 17.74 16.24
CA LYS A 435 15.20 18.89 15.34
C LYS A 435 14.26 20.03 15.74
N LEU A 436 13.05 19.70 16.20
CA LEU A 436 12.09 20.68 16.73
C LEU A 436 12.67 21.36 17.97
N LYS A 437 13.25 20.59 18.89
CA LYS A 437 13.89 21.13 20.09
C LYS A 437 15.08 22.03 19.74
N GLN A 438 15.93 21.62 18.81
CA GLN A 438 17.06 22.43 18.35
C GLN A 438 16.58 23.73 17.67
N ALA A 439 15.51 23.67 16.87
CA ALA A 439 14.92 24.84 16.22
C ALA A 439 14.26 25.80 17.22
N GLN A 440 13.70 25.28 18.32
CA GLN A 440 13.17 26.09 19.43
C GLN A 440 14.29 26.73 20.25
N GLU A 441 15.35 25.98 20.55
CA GLU A 441 16.54 26.48 21.24
C GLU A 441 17.24 27.59 20.43
N ALA A 442 17.22 27.51 19.10
CA ALA A 442 17.79 28.55 18.22
C ALA A 442 16.97 29.85 18.13
N GLN A 443 15.76 29.89 18.71
CA GLN A 443 14.92 31.10 18.77
C GLN A 443 15.02 31.85 20.10
N LEU A 444 15.64 31.23 21.11
CA LEU A 444 16.00 31.84 22.40
C LEU A 444 17.36 32.50 22.28
#